data_AF-A0A5C7VA05-F1
#
_entry.id   AF-A0A5C7VA05-F1
#
_cell.length_a   1.000
_cell.length_b   1.000
_cell.length_c   1.000
_cell.angle_alpha   90.00
_cell.angle_beta   90.00
_cell.angle_gamma   90.00
#
_symmetry.space_group_name_H-M   'P 1'
#
loop_
_entity.id
_entity.type
_entity.pdbx_description
1 polymer ?
#
loop_
_entity_poly.entity_id
_entity_poly.type
_entity_poly.pdbx_seq_one_letter_code
_entity_poly.pdbx_strand_id
1 'polypeptide(L)'
;VQADILKEDQGQNTCIFSTEFSLKVMGDIAEYFVHHGVRNFYSVSISGYHIAEAGANPISQLAFTLSNGFTFVEAYLARGMHIDDFAPNLSFFFSNGMDPEYTVLGRVARRIWAVAMRDRYGANERSQKLKYHVQTSGRSLHAQEIAFNDIRTTLQALIAIYDNCNSLHTNAFDEAITTPTEDSVRRAMAIQLIINREWGLAKNENPNQGAFIIDELTELVEEAVLQEFERISERGGVLGAMETGYQRGRIQEESMHYEMLKHTGELPLIGVNTFRNPKGEPVPEHIELARSTDEEKQSQLTRLADFHTRHAAEAPAMLARLQQAVIENRNVFEVLMDAVRVCSLGQITGALFEVGGQYRRSM
;
A
#
# COMPACT_ATOMS: atom_id res chain seq x y z
N VAL A 1 -4.23 -9.37 -4.11
CA VAL A 1 -3.61 -9.33 -2.76
C VAL A 1 -2.69 -8.12 -2.68
N GLN A 2 -2.35 -7.62 -1.49
CA GLN A 2 -1.44 -6.48 -1.40
C GLN A 2 0.00 -6.88 -1.71
N ALA A 3 0.60 -7.75 -0.89
CA ALA A 3 1.81 -8.53 -1.18
C ALA A 3 3.07 -7.79 -1.70
N ASP A 4 3.09 -6.46 -1.65
CA ASP A 4 4.27 -5.67 -1.98
C ASP A 4 5.27 -5.74 -0.82
N ILE A 5 6.31 -6.57 -0.96
CA ILE A 5 7.33 -6.75 0.08
C ILE A 5 8.34 -5.59 0.13
N LEU A 6 8.51 -4.81 -0.94
CA LEU A 6 9.50 -3.73 -0.97
C LEU A 6 9.07 -2.61 -0.01
N LYS A 7 7.79 -2.25 0.01
CA LYS A 7 7.25 -1.29 0.99
C LYS A 7 7.24 -1.81 2.43
N GLU A 8 7.27 -3.13 2.64
CA GLU A 8 7.33 -3.70 4.00
C GLU A 8 8.66 -3.40 4.67
N ASP A 9 9.77 -3.48 3.94
CA ASP A 9 11.08 -3.08 4.47
C ASP A 9 11.21 -1.55 4.59
N GLN A 10 10.65 -0.80 3.64
CA GLN A 10 10.78 0.65 3.60
C GLN A 10 9.92 1.38 4.64
N GLY A 11 8.66 0.97 4.85
CA GLY A 11 7.67 1.75 5.62
C GLY A 11 6.79 0.98 6.60
N GLN A 12 6.35 -0.25 6.30
CA GLN A 12 5.30 -0.91 7.10
C GLN A 12 5.80 -1.93 8.14
N ASN A 13 7.00 -2.48 7.97
CA ASN A 13 7.67 -3.40 8.89
C ASN A 13 6.94 -4.73 9.17
N THR A 14 6.25 -5.33 8.19
CA THR A 14 5.64 -6.67 8.35
C THR A 14 6.37 -7.83 7.65
N CYS A 15 7.59 -7.60 7.13
CA CYS A 15 8.44 -8.68 6.62
C CYS A 15 8.71 -9.74 7.69
N ILE A 16 8.39 -11.00 7.38
CA ILE A 16 8.71 -12.16 8.23
C ILE A 16 9.81 -13.05 7.64
N PHE A 17 9.97 -13.06 6.32
CA PHE A 17 11.04 -13.76 5.62
C PHE A 17 12.10 -12.77 5.11
N SER A 18 13.26 -13.27 4.67
CA SER A 18 14.22 -12.43 3.96
C SER A 18 13.58 -11.75 2.73
N THR A 19 14.06 -10.54 2.40
CA THR A 19 13.54 -9.76 1.26
C THR A 19 13.69 -10.54 -0.05
N GLU A 20 14.84 -11.18 -0.25
CA GLU A 20 15.13 -12.02 -1.42
C GLU A 20 14.16 -13.20 -1.54
N PHE A 21 13.95 -13.94 -0.45
CA PHE A 21 13.02 -15.08 -0.46
C PHE A 21 11.59 -14.63 -0.76
N SER A 22 11.17 -13.52 -0.17
CA SER A 22 9.84 -12.97 -0.40
C SER A 22 9.65 -12.52 -1.85
N LEU A 23 10.63 -11.84 -2.46
CA LEU A 23 10.61 -11.48 -3.88
C LEU A 23 10.58 -12.70 -4.79
N LYS A 24 11.31 -13.76 -4.43
CA LYS A 24 11.27 -15.04 -5.14
C LYS A 24 9.86 -15.62 -5.13
N VAL A 25 9.22 -15.73 -3.96
CA VAL A 25 7.85 -16.27 -3.84
C VAL A 25 6.83 -15.36 -4.54
N MET A 26 7.04 -14.04 -4.55
CA MET A 26 6.20 -13.11 -5.33
C MET A 26 6.28 -13.36 -6.83
N GLY A 27 7.47 -13.67 -7.36
CA GLY A 27 7.60 -14.12 -8.75
C GLY A 27 6.96 -15.47 -9.01
N ASP A 28 6.99 -16.39 -8.03
CA ASP A 28 6.32 -17.70 -8.15
C ASP A 28 4.80 -17.55 -8.28
N ILE A 29 4.21 -16.60 -7.54
CA ILE A 29 2.78 -16.25 -7.65
C ILE A 29 2.47 -15.71 -9.05
N ALA A 30 3.28 -14.77 -9.55
CA ALA A 30 3.08 -14.18 -10.86
C ALA A 30 3.19 -15.23 -11.98
N GLU A 31 4.19 -16.11 -11.91
CA GLU A 31 4.37 -17.21 -12.84
C GLU A 31 3.20 -18.19 -12.82
N TYR A 32 2.73 -18.57 -11.62
CA TYR A 32 1.56 -19.43 -11.48
C TYR A 32 0.31 -18.81 -12.12
N PHE A 33 0.12 -17.49 -11.95
CA PHE A 33 -1.01 -16.76 -12.54
C PHE A 33 -0.96 -16.78 -14.06
N VAL A 34 0.21 -16.56 -14.66
CA VAL A 34 0.39 -16.60 -16.11
C VAL A 34 0.08 -18.02 -16.63
N HIS A 35 0.68 -19.04 -16.03
CA HIS A 35 0.51 -20.43 -16.44
C HIS A 35 -0.97 -20.89 -16.36
N HIS A 36 -1.70 -20.45 -15.35
CA HIS A 36 -3.11 -20.84 -15.13
C HIS A 36 -4.12 -19.85 -15.72
N GLY A 37 -3.67 -18.83 -16.47
CA GLY A 37 -4.56 -17.84 -17.08
C GLY A 37 -5.35 -16.98 -16.09
N VAL A 38 -4.81 -16.75 -14.88
CA VAL A 38 -5.41 -15.91 -13.84
C VAL A 38 -5.24 -14.43 -14.22
N ARG A 39 -6.23 -13.87 -14.89
CA ARG A 39 -6.18 -12.50 -15.48
C ARG A 39 -7.01 -11.44 -14.75
N ASN A 40 -7.80 -11.87 -13.78
CA ASN A 40 -8.77 -11.04 -13.06
C ASN A 40 -8.42 -10.86 -11.57
N PHE A 41 -7.19 -11.23 -11.20
CA PHE A 41 -6.69 -11.07 -9.84
C PHE A 41 -5.33 -10.37 -9.91
N TYR A 42 -5.19 -9.27 -9.16
CA TYR A 42 -3.91 -8.58 -9.05
C TYR A 42 -2.98 -9.35 -8.11
N SER A 43 -1.84 -9.82 -8.64
CA SER A 43 -0.84 -10.59 -7.90
C SER A 43 -0.10 -9.73 -6.87
N VAL A 44 -0.02 -8.42 -7.13
CA VAL A 44 0.56 -7.42 -6.23
C VAL A 44 -0.18 -6.08 -6.34
N SER A 45 -0.30 -5.40 -5.21
CA SER A 45 -0.72 -4.00 -5.12
C SER A 45 0.47 -3.18 -4.60
N ILE A 46 1.24 -2.63 -5.54
CA ILE A 46 2.44 -1.83 -5.29
C ILE A 46 2.03 -0.56 -4.56
N SER A 47 2.48 -0.38 -3.32
CA SER A 47 1.80 0.51 -2.36
C SER A 47 2.71 1.58 -1.79
N GLY A 48 2.30 2.84 -1.99
CA GLY A 48 2.84 4.03 -1.35
C GLY A 48 2.10 4.46 -0.10
N TYR A 49 0.86 4.00 0.11
CA TYR A 49 0.05 4.41 1.26
C TYR A 49 0.83 4.33 2.58
N HIS A 50 1.44 3.17 2.84
CA HIS A 50 2.16 2.90 4.08
C HIS A 50 3.48 3.70 4.19
N ILE A 51 4.11 4.00 3.05
CA ILE A 51 5.31 4.86 2.99
C ILE A 51 4.94 6.29 3.41
N ALA A 52 3.80 6.81 2.95
CA ALA A 52 3.30 8.12 3.32
C ALA A 52 2.84 8.18 4.79
N GLU A 53 2.08 7.19 5.24
CA GLU A 53 1.62 7.12 6.63
C GLU A 53 2.78 7.00 7.62
N ALA A 54 3.92 6.44 7.21
CA ALA A 54 5.13 6.38 8.02
C ALA A 54 5.88 7.72 8.15
N GLY A 55 5.69 8.66 7.23
CA GLY A 55 6.60 9.80 7.17
C GLY A 55 6.61 10.59 5.88
N ALA A 56 6.50 9.88 4.76
CA ALA A 56 6.93 10.42 3.48
C ALA A 56 6.01 11.53 2.96
N ASN A 57 6.63 12.55 2.38
CA ASN A 57 5.91 13.55 1.60
C ASN A 57 5.37 12.93 0.28
N PRO A 58 4.44 13.59 -0.44
CA PRO A 58 3.85 13.03 -1.66
C PRO A 58 4.86 12.69 -2.77
N ILE A 59 5.96 13.43 -2.91
CA ILE A 59 7.01 13.15 -3.91
C ILE A 59 7.71 11.85 -3.59
N SER A 60 8.20 11.70 -2.36
CA SER A 60 8.90 10.51 -1.88
C SER A 60 8.00 9.29 -1.91
N GLN A 61 6.72 9.42 -1.51
CA GLN A 61 5.73 8.37 -1.67
C GLN A 61 5.65 7.91 -3.12
N LEU A 62 5.40 8.84 -4.05
CA LEU A 62 5.17 8.50 -5.46
C LEU A 62 6.42 7.86 -6.08
N ALA A 63 7.60 8.43 -5.84
CA ALA A 63 8.86 7.93 -6.37
C ALA A 63 9.23 6.54 -5.82
N PHE A 64 9.11 6.31 -4.52
CA PHE A 64 9.41 5.00 -3.95
C PHE A 64 8.42 3.94 -4.45
N THR A 65 7.15 4.30 -4.59
CA THR A 65 6.13 3.36 -5.08
C THR A 65 6.37 2.97 -6.53
N LEU A 66 6.62 3.94 -7.42
CA LEU A 66 6.86 3.64 -8.84
C LEU A 66 8.19 2.90 -9.05
N SER A 67 9.25 3.25 -8.31
CA SER A 67 10.52 2.53 -8.39
C SER A 67 10.41 1.10 -7.86
N ASN A 68 9.62 0.85 -6.80
CA ASN A 68 9.26 -0.50 -6.36
C ASN A 68 8.52 -1.26 -7.47
N GLY A 69 7.56 -0.61 -8.14
CA GLY A 69 6.84 -1.19 -9.26
C GLY A 69 7.74 -1.59 -10.43
N PHE A 70 8.65 -0.72 -10.84
CA PHE A 70 9.65 -1.05 -11.86
C PHE A 70 10.62 -2.14 -11.41
N THR A 71 10.92 -2.24 -10.10
CA THR A 71 11.73 -3.34 -9.57
C THR A 71 11.02 -4.69 -9.71
N PHE A 72 9.70 -4.77 -9.48
CA PHE A 72 8.93 -5.98 -9.77
C PHE A 72 8.93 -6.32 -11.27
N VAL A 73 8.81 -5.31 -12.13
CA VAL A 73 8.88 -5.50 -13.59
C VAL A 73 10.22 -6.11 -13.99
N GLU A 74 11.33 -5.53 -13.58
CA GLU A 74 12.67 -6.05 -13.88
C GLU A 74 12.88 -7.44 -13.27
N ALA A 75 12.40 -7.70 -12.06
CA ALA A 75 12.49 -9.01 -11.41
C ALA A 75 11.73 -10.09 -12.19
N TYR A 76 10.54 -9.79 -12.72
CA TYR A 76 9.75 -10.75 -13.50
C TYR A 76 10.31 -10.94 -14.92
N LEU A 77 10.84 -9.89 -15.55
CA LEU A 77 11.56 -9.99 -16.82
C LEU A 77 12.82 -10.86 -16.69
N ALA A 78 13.59 -10.69 -15.61
CA ALA A 78 14.77 -11.51 -15.32
C ALA A 78 14.43 -13.00 -15.14
N ARG A 79 13.18 -13.33 -14.80
CA ARG A 79 12.65 -14.70 -14.75
C ARG A 79 12.15 -15.23 -16.10
N GLY A 80 12.23 -14.43 -17.17
CA GLY A 80 11.82 -14.81 -18.52
C GLY A 80 10.32 -14.67 -18.79
N MET A 81 9.56 -13.99 -17.93
CA MET A 81 8.15 -13.69 -18.18
C MET A 81 8.03 -12.58 -19.22
N HIS A 82 7.07 -12.69 -20.16
CA HIS A 82 6.82 -11.62 -21.12
C HIS A 82 6.08 -10.45 -20.43
N ILE A 83 6.45 -9.21 -20.75
CA ILE A 83 5.91 -8.00 -20.08
C ILE A 83 4.38 -7.95 -20.06
N ASP A 84 3.75 -8.33 -21.18
CA ASP A 84 2.30 -8.29 -21.34
C ASP A 84 1.55 -9.41 -20.59
N ASP A 85 2.26 -10.42 -20.08
CA ASP A 85 1.65 -11.52 -19.34
C ASP A 85 1.37 -11.12 -17.89
N PHE A 86 2.18 -10.22 -17.31
CA PHE A 86 2.06 -9.83 -15.90
C PHE A 86 1.77 -8.35 -15.66
N ALA A 87 2.20 -7.43 -16.53
CA ALA A 87 1.99 -6.00 -16.30
C ALA A 87 0.50 -5.62 -16.11
N PRO A 88 -0.47 -6.23 -16.84
CA PRO A 88 -1.89 -5.99 -16.60
C PRO A 88 -2.42 -6.46 -15.24
N ASN A 89 -1.67 -7.32 -14.55
CA ASN A 89 -1.96 -7.86 -13.22
C ASN A 89 -1.25 -7.08 -12.09
N LEU A 90 -0.59 -5.97 -12.42
CA LEU A 90 -0.07 -5.02 -11.43
C LEU A 90 -1.17 -4.01 -11.08
N SER A 91 -1.32 -3.74 -9.78
CA SER A 91 -2.16 -2.66 -9.26
C SER A 91 -1.33 -1.76 -8.36
N PHE A 92 -1.78 -0.52 -8.17
CA PHE A 92 -1.10 0.46 -7.33
C PHE A 92 -2.00 0.93 -6.20
N PHE A 93 -1.40 1.41 -5.11
CA PHE A 93 -2.14 1.91 -3.95
C PHE A 93 -1.44 3.11 -3.30
N PHE A 94 -2.08 4.29 -3.35
CA PHE A 94 -1.56 5.56 -2.84
C PHE A 94 -2.38 6.10 -1.65
N SER A 95 -1.75 6.93 -0.83
CA SER A 95 -2.39 7.82 0.14
C SER A 95 -2.67 9.19 -0.49
N ASN A 96 -3.78 9.83 -0.13
CA ASN A 96 -4.05 11.23 -0.42
C ASN A 96 -4.09 12.05 0.87
N GLY A 97 -3.19 13.02 0.99
CA GLY A 97 -3.11 13.96 2.11
C GLY A 97 -3.54 15.38 1.73
N MET A 98 -3.04 16.37 2.49
CA MET A 98 -3.43 17.78 2.35
C MET A 98 -2.47 18.61 1.49
N ASP A 99 -1.27 18.08 1.21
CA ASP A 99 -0.24 18.71 0.38
C ASP A 99 -0.72 18.88 -1.09
N PRO A 100 -0.28 19.93 -1.80
CA PRO A 100 -0.79 20.26 -3.12
C PRO A 100 -0.54 19.15 -4.15
N GLU A 101 0.59 18.45 -4.08
CA GLU A 101 1.02 17.42 -5.03
C GLU A 101 0.04 16.23 -5.09
N TYR A 102 -0.72 15.98 -4.02
CA TYR A 102 -1.77 14.95 -4.03
C TYR A 102 -2.86 15.21 -5.08
N THR A 103 -3.02 16.46 -5.54
CA THR A 103 -3.96 16.82 -6.61
C THR A 103 -3.58 16.23 -7.96
N VAL A 104 -2.28 15.94 -8.18
CA VAL A 104 -1.74 15.47 -9.46
C VAL A 104 -1.03 14.12 -9.36
N LEU A 105 -0.97 13.50 -8.18
CA LEU A 105 -0.21 12.27 -7.93
C LEU A 105 -0.62 11.14 -8.89
N GLY A 106 -1.92 10.92 -9.08
CA GLY A 106 -2.45 9.85 -9.92
C GLY A 106 -2.16 10.05 -11.41
N ARG A 107 -2.34 11.28 -11.93
CA ARG A 107 -2.01 11.61 -13.33
C ARG A 107 -0.52 11.51 -13.62
N VAL A 108 0.35 11.94 -12.70
CA VAL A 108 1.80 11.77 -12.84
C VAL A 108 2.15 10.28 -12.85
N ALA A 109 1.62 9.49 -11.91
CA ALA A 109 1.82 8.04 -11.87
C ALA A 109 1.43 7.36 -13.19
N ARG A 110 0.25 7.70 -13.73
CA ARG A 110 -0.22 7.17 -15.02
C ARG A 110 0.68 7.57 -16.18
N ARG A 111 1.15 8.82 -16.23
CA ARG A 111 1.98 9.33 -17.33
C ARG A 111 3.35 8.66 -17.36
N ILE A 112 4.05 8.66 -16.23
CA ILE A 112 5.36 7.98 -16.07
C ILE A 112 5.24 6.50 -16.47
N TRP A 113 4.26 5.80 -15.93
CA TRP A 113 4.07 4.37 -16.20
C TRP A 113 3.77 4.09 -17.67
N ALA A 114 2.83 4.82 -18.28
CA ALA A 114 2.44 4.60 -19.66
C ALA A 114 3.61 4.81 -20.63
N VAL A 115 4.39 5.88 -20.44
CA VAL A 115 5.57 6.19 -21.25
C VAL A 115 6.64 5.12 -21.07
N ALA A 116 6.98 4.76 -19.84
CA ALA A 116 7.97 3.72 -19.57
C ALA A 116 7.57 2.36 -20.16
N MET A 117 6.32 1.92 -19.94
CA MET A 117 5.81 0.67 -20.48
C MET A 117 5.87 0.63 -22.01
N ARG A 118 5.55 1.74 -22.68
CA ARG A 118 5.58 1.82 -24.14
C ARG A 118 7.00 1.89 -24.69
N ASP A 119 7.80 2.85 -24.21
CA ASP A 119 9.05 3.25 -24.87
C ASP A 119 10.25 2.44 -24.36
N ARG A 120 10.26 2.06 -23.08
CA ARG A 120 11.34 1.24 -22.49
C ARG A 120 11.06 -0.25 -22.60
N TYR A 121 9.83 -0.68 -22.28
CA TYR A 121 9.49 -2.10 -22.20
C TYR A 121 8.77 -2.65 -23.44
N GLY A 122 8.36 -1.81 -24.39
CA GLY A 122 7.68 -2.25 -25.62
C GLY A 122 6.32 -2.91 -25.38
N ALA A 123 5.68 -2.62 -24.24
CA ALA A 123 4.47 -3.29 -23.79
C ALA A 123 3.22 -2.77 -24.52
N ASN A 124 2.18 -3.59 -24.55
CA ASN A 124 0.93 -3.25 -25.22
C ASN A 124 0.11 -2.17 -24.48
N GLU A 125 -0.95 -1.70 -25.12
CA GLU A 125 -1.83 -0.64 -24.59
C GLU A 125 -2.45 -0.97 -23.22
N ARG A 126 -2.72 -2.25 -22.94
CA ARG A 126 -3.29 -2.68 -21.66
C ARG A 126 -2.24 -2.58 -20.54
N SER A 127 -0.99 -2.92 -20.83
CA SER A 127 0.14 -2.85 -19.89
C SER A 127 0.51 -1.40 -19.55
N GLN A 128 0.27 -0.46 -20.46
CA GLN A 128 0.49 0.98 -20.26
C GLN A 128 -0.52 1.63 -19.29
N LYS A 129 -1.66 0.98 -19.00
CA LYS A 129 -2.73 1.54 -18.17
C LYS A 129 -2.51 1.23 -16.69
N LEU A 130 -1.81 2.13 -15.99
CA LEU A 130 -1.67 2.07 -14.53
C LEU A 130 -3.04 2.25 -13.87
N LYS A 131 -3.43 1.28 -13.04
CA LYS A 131 -4.67 1.31 -12.25
C LYS A 131 -4.31 1.40 -10.78
N TYR A 132 -5.00 2.26 -10.05
CA TYR A 132 -4.68 2.48 -8.65
C TYR A 132 -5.91 2.65 -7.76
N HIS A 133 -5.74 2.20 -6.52
CA HIS A 133 -6.58 2.54 -5.39
C HIS A 133 -5.99 3.76 -4.66
N VAL A 134 -6.84 4.60 -4.10
CA VAL A 134 -6.46 5.70 -3.21
C VAL A 134 -7.17 5.50 -1.88
N GLN A 135 -6.46 5.76 -0.78
CA GLN A 135 -7.06 5.92 0.53
C GLN A 135 -6.71 7.31 1.06
N THR A 136 -7.67 7.98 1.68
CA THR A 136 -7.43 9.26 2.40
C THR A 136 -6.40 9.04 3.51
N SER A 137 -5.58 10.04 3.83
CA SER A 137 -4.48 9.86 4.79
C SER A 137 -4.98 9.72 6.23
N GLY A 138 -4.63 8.61 6.89
CA GLY A 138 -4.92 8.39 8.31
C GLY A 138 -4.15 9.36 9.21
N ARG A 139 -2.90 9.67 8.86
CA ARG A 139 -2.00 10.58 9.58
C ARG A 139 -2.50 12.03 9.61
N SER A 140 -3.29 12.41 8.61
CA SER A 140 -3.94 13.73 8.57
C SER A 140 -5.11 13.88 9.56
N LEU A 141 -5.59 12.77 10.12
CA LEU A 141 -6.72 12.74 11.05
C LEU A 141 -6.20 12.76 12.49
N HIS A 142 -6.92 13.47 13.37
CA HIS A 142 -6.45 13.76 14.72
C HIS A 142 -7.43 13.31 15.77
N ALA A 143 -6.93 12.95 16.96
CA ALA A 143 -7.75 12.58 18.10
C ALA A 143 -8.42 13.80 18.75
N GLN A 144 -7.85 14.99 18.59
CA GLN A 144 -8.48 16.25 18.96
C GLN A 144 -9.49 16.67 17.91
N GLU A 145 -10.65 17.17 18.36
CA GLU A 145 -11.71 17.69 17.48
C GLU A 145 -12.02 16.73 16.32
N ILE A 146 -12.27 15.44 16.64
CA ILE A 146 -12.45 14.37 15.64
C ILE A 146 -13.51 14.70 14.58
N ALA A 147 -14.48 15.55 14.88
CA ALA A 147 -15.47 15.99 13.90
C ALA A 147 -14.85 16.76 12.71
N PHE A 148 -13.68 17.38 12.88
CA PHE A 148 -12.96 18.06 11.80
C PHE A 148 -12.34 17.09 10.79
N ASN A 149 -12.20 15.81 11.15
CA ASN A 149 -11.62 14.80 10.28
C ASN A 149 -12.49 14.55 9.03
N ASP A 150 -13.82 14.60 9.13
CA ASP A 150 -14.71 14.50 7.96
C ASP A 150 -14.43 15.59 6.93
N ILE A 151 -14.05 16.79 7.35
CA ILE A 151 -13.72 17.90 6.45
C ILE A 151 -12.44 17.58 5.67
N ARG A 152 -11.40 17.10 6.37
CA ARG A 152 -10.12 16.69 5.75
C ARG A 152 -10.34 15.55 4.76
N THR A 153 -11.04 14.50 5.19
CA THR A 153 -11.38 13.34 4.35
C THR A 153 -12.20 13.75 3.12
N THR A 154 -13.11 14.71 3.25
CA THR A 154 -13.91 15.21 2.13
C THR A 154 -13.04 15.87 1.05
N LEU A 155 -12.08 16.71 1.44
CA LEU A 155 -11.18 17.37 0.50
C LEU A 155 -10.24 16.38 -0.19
N GLN A 156 -9.70 15.41 0.57
CA GLN A 156 -8.84 14.35 0.04
C GLN A 156 -9.58 13.43 -0.95
N ALA A 157 -10.83 13.08 -0.63
CA ALA A 157 -11.71 12.31 -1.51
C ALA A 157 -12.05 13.07 -2.80
N LEU A 158 -12.28 14.39 -2.70
CA LEU A 158 -12.61 15.23 -3.85
C LEU A 158 -11.50 15.21 -4.90
N ILE A 159 -10.26 15.46 -4.48
CA ILE A 159 -9.11 15.47 -5.42
C ILE A 159 -8.82 14.07 -5.97
N ALA A 160 -9.07 13.00 -5.20
CA ALA A 160 -8.93 11.62 -5.69
C ALA A 160 -9.91 11.33 -6.84
N ILE A 161 -11.17 11.79 -6.70
CA ILE A 161 -12.21 11.62 -7.72
C ILE A 161 -11.93 12.51 -8.94
N TYR A 162 -11.53 13.77 -8.74
CA TYR A 162 -11.19 14.68 -9.84
C TYR A 162 -10.01 14.19 -10.68
N ASP A 163 -9.03 13.54 -10.05
CA ASP A 163 -7.91 12.92 -10.75
C ASP A 163 -8.23 11.50 -11.25
N ASN A 164 -9.51 11.13 -11.28
CA ASN A 164 -10.04 9.91 -11.88
C ASN A 164 -9.39 8.62 -11.35
N CYS A 165 -9.36 8.45 -10.02
CA CYS A 165 -8.91 7.22 -9.37
C CYS A 165 -9.80 6.03 -9.74
N ASN A 166 -9.24 4.81 -9.77
CA ASN A 166 -10.02 3.61 -10.11
C ASN A 166 -10.81 3.05 -8.92
N SER A 167 -10.37 3.35 -7.69
CA SER A 167 -10.97 2.89 -6.46
C SER A 167 -10.60 3.84 -5.31
N LEU A 168 -11.52 4.10 -4.39
CA LEU A 168 -11.34 5.06 -3.29
C LEU A 168 -11.80 4.48 -1.95
N HIS A 169 -10.97 4.62 -0.93
CA HIS A 169 -11.31 4.45 0.48
C HIS A 169 -11.30 5.81 1.18
N THR A 170 -12.36 6.07 1.94
CA THR A 170 -12.50 7.25 2.80
C THR A 170 -12.45 6.81 4.24
N ASN A 171 -11.49 7.36 4.99
CA ASN A 171 -11.31 7.07 6.41
C ASN A 171 -12.45 7.64 7.24
N ALA A 172 -12.66 7.03 8.39
CA ALA A 172 -13.71 7.45 9.30
C ALA A 172 -13.25 8.61 10.19
N PHE A 173 -14.17 9.40 10.73
CA PHE A 173 -13.79 10.58 11.52
C PHE A 173 -13.08 10.22 12.84
N ASP A 174 -13.28 8.99 13.34
CA ASP A 174 -12.71 8.43 14.56
C ASP A 174 -11.47 7.54 14.31
N GLU A 175 -10.91 7.54 13.09
CA GLU A 175 -9.72 6.75 12.66
C GLU A 175 -8.53 6.88 13.62
N ALA A 176 -8.32 8.08 14.19
CA ALA A 176 -7.22 8.36 15.10
C ALA A 176 -7.37 7.66 16.47
N ILE A 177 -8.53 7.06 16.75
CA ILE A 177 -8.87 6.49 18.07
C ILE A 177 -9.16 4.99 17.96
N THR A 178 -10.00 4.57 17.02
CA THR A 178 -10.47 3.19 16.94
C THR A 178 -10.83 2.78 15.52
N THR A 179 -11.09 1.49 15.34
CA THR A 179 -11.62 0.97 14.07
C THR A 179 -13.06 1.46 13.89
N PRO A 180 -13.50 1.82 12.66
CA PRO A 180 -14.78 2.48 12.46
C PRO A 180 -15.98 1.70 13.01
N THR A 181 -16.84 2.37 13.78
CA THR A 181 -18.18 1.88 14.13
C THR A 181 -19.10 1.90 12.91
N GLU A 182 -20.29 1.25 13.00
CA GLU A 182 -21.28 1.29 11.90
C GLU A 182 -21.68 2.73 11.53
N ASP A 183 -21.89 3.60 12.52
CA ASP A 183 -22.24 5.00 12.25
C ASP A 183 -21.07 5.79 11.67
N SER A 184 -19.84 5.51 12.12
CA SER A 184 -18.64 6.17 11.58
C SER A 184 -18.38 5.78 10.13
N VAL A 185 -18.53 4.50 9.80
CA VAL A 185 -18.38 4.00 8.41
C VAL A 185 -19.45 4.59 7.49
N ARG A 186 -20.67 4.81 7.99
CA ARG A 186 -21.74 5.46 7.21
C ARG A 186 -21.40 6.90 6.84
N ARG A 187 -20.79 7.68 7.74
CA ARG A 187 -20.31 9.04 7.45
C ARG A 187 -19.21 9.04 6.40
N ALA A 188 -18.22 8.16 6.56
CA ALA A 188 -17.13 8.01 5.60
C ALA A 188 -17.67 7.65 4.20
N MET A 189 -18.58 6.69 4.11
CA MET A 189 -19.24 6.31 2.86
C MET A 189 -20.07 7.46 2.25
N ALA A 190 -20.75 8.25 3.09
CA ALA A 190 -21.56 9.38 2.63
C ALA A 190 -20.73 10.45 1.92
N ILE A 191 -19.46 10.66 2.30
CA ILE A 191 -18.54 11.58 1.60
C ILE A 191 -18.47 11.21 0.11
N GLN A 192 -18.17 9.95 -0.21
CA GLN A 192 -18.10 9.50 -1.60
C GLN A 192 -19.44 9.60 -2.31
N LEU A 193 -20.55 9.29 -1.62
CA LEU A 193 -21.89 9.38 -2.21
C LEU A 193 -22.26 10.82 -2.57
N ILE A 194 -22.00 11.78 -1.67
CA ILE A 194 -22.29 13.20 -1.89
C ILE A 194 -21.45 13.73 -3.07
N ILE A 195 -20.14 13.46 -3.09
CA ILE A 195 -19.28 13.90 -4.20
C ILE A 195 -19.77 13.29 -5.53
N ASN A 196 -20.06 11.99 -5.57
CA ASN A 196 -20.42 11.32 -6.82
C ASN A 196 -21.87 11.60 -7.29
N ARG A 197 -22.79 11.98 -6.40
CA ARG A 197 -24.23 12.08 -6.72
C ARG A 197 -24.80 13.49 -6.62
N GLU A 198 -24.28 14.32 -5.72
CA GLU A 198 -24.82 15.65 -5.45
C GLU A 198 -23.90 16.77 -5.94
N TRP A 199 -22.59 16.60 -5.82
CA TRP A 199 -21.63 17.63 -6.18
C TRP A 199 -21.56 17.88 -7.70
N GLY A 200 -21.96 19.08 -8.11
CA GLY A 200 -22.23 19.39 -9.53
C GLY A 200 -21.02 19.26 -10.46
N LEU A 201 -19.82 19.64 -10.01
CA LEU A 201 -18.62 19.62 -10.85
C LEU A 201 -18.12 18.19 -11.14
N ALA A 202 -18.42 17.23 -10.26
CA ALA A 202 -18.08 15.81 -10.47
C ALA A 202 -18.88 15.13 -11.59
N LYS A 203 -19.87 15.82 -12.19
CA LYS A 203 -20.50 15.37 -13.44
C LYS A 203 -19.57 15.46 -14.65
N ASN A 204 -18.54 16.31 -14.57
CA ASN A 204 -17.44 16.32 -15.53
C ASN A 204 -16.35 15.36 -15.04
N GLU A 205 -15.88 14.47 -15.92
CA GLU A 205 -14.92 13.40 -15.57
C GLU A 205 -13.45 13.81 -15.80
N ASN A 206 -13.21 15.03 -16.29
CA ASN A 206 -11.88 15.56 -16.55
C ASN A 206 -11.71 17.03 -16.08
N PRO A 207 -12.22 17.43 -14.88
CA PRO A 207 -12.28 18.84 -14.48
C PRO A 207 -10.88 19.45 -14.24
N ASN A 208 -9.89 18.60 -14.04
CA ASN A 208 -8.49 18.97 -13.88
C ASN A 208 -7.81 19.39 -15.19
N GLN A 209 -8.32 19.00 -16.37
CA GLN A 209 -7.64 19.28 -17.64
C GLN A 209 -7.73 20.76 -18.05
N GLY A 210 -6.58 21.36 -18.36
CA GLY A 210 -6.46 22.75 -18.83
C GLY A 210 -6.36 23.79 -17.71
N ALA A 211 -6.37 23.38 -16.45
CA ALA A 211 -6.09 24.29 -15.33
C ALA A 211 -4.57 24.52 -15.22
N PHE A 212 -4.15 25.79 -15.35
CA PHE A 212 -2.71 26.14 -15.35
C PHE A 212 -1.94 25.58 -14.15
N ILE A 213 -2.52 25.67 -12.95
CA ILE A 213 -1.90 25.14 -11.72
C ILE A 213 -1.77 23.61 -11.76
N ILE A 214 -2.72 22.90 -12.36
CA ILE A 214 -2.68 21.44 -12.46
C ILE A 214 -1.60 21.02 -13.47
N ASP A 215 -1.54 21.68 -14.61
CA ASP A 215 -0.56 21.36 -15.64
C ASP A 215 0.87 21.67 -15.13
N GLU A 216 1.10 22.83 -14.52
CA GLU A 216 2.41 23.18 -13.94
C GLU A 216 2.80 22.23 -12.80
N LEU A 217 1.89 21.93 -11.87
CA LEU A 217 2.18 21.03 -10.76
C LEU A 217 2.41 19.59 -11.26
N THR A 218 1.75 19.15 -12.33
CA THR A 218 2.01 17.85 -12.96
C THR A 218 3.45 17.76 -13.45
N GLU A 219 3.95 18.78 -14.17
CA GLU A 219 5.33 18.81 -14.66
C GLU A 219 6.35 18.85 -13.52
N LEU A 220 6.11 19.68 -12.50
CA LEU A 220 7.01 19.80 -11.34
C LEU A 220 7.11 18.49 -10.55
N VAL A 221 5.98 17.82 -10.30
CA VAL A 221 5.94 16.55 -9.57
C VAL A 221 6.56 15.43 -10.39
N GLU A 222 6.29 15.37 -11.70
CA GLU A 222 6.91 14.36 -12.58
C GLU A 222 8.44 14.48 -12.58
N GLU A 223 8.97 15.68 -12.79
CA GLU A 223 10.42 15.92 -12.79
C GLU A 223 11.04 15.58 -11.43
N ALA A 224 10.41 15.99 -10.32
CA ALA A 224 10.90 15.67 -8.98
C ALA A 224 10.98 14.16 -8.71
N VAL A 225 10.00 13.39 -9.22
CA VAL A 225 9.99 11.93 -9.15
C VAL A 225 11.12 11.32 -9.99
N LEU A 226 11.35 11.83 -11.20
CA LEU A 226 12.43 11.34 -12.06
C LEU A 226 13.81 11.58 -11.44
N GLN A 227 14.04 12.74 -10.83
CA GLN A 227 15.26 13.00 -10.08
C GLN A 227 15.43 12.06 -8.87
N GLU A 228 14.33 11.66 -8.23
CA GLU A 228 14.38 10.66 -7.16
C GLU A 228 14.73 9.26 -7.70
N PHE A 229 14.28 8.91 -8.90
CA PHE A 229 14.72 7.68 -9.56
C PHE A 229 16.22 7.67 -9.82
N GLU A 230 16.80 8.79 -10.26
CA GLU A 230 18.26 8.89 -10.46
C GLU A 230 19.02 8.64 -9.16
N ARG A 231 18.59 9.28 -8.06
CA ARG A 231 19.18 9.07 -6.73
C ARG A 231 19.10 7.61 -6.27
N ILE A 232 18.00 6.92 -6.54
CA ILE A 232 17.86 5.48 -6.24
C ILE A 232 18.76 4.65 -7.16
N SER A 233 18.83 4.98 -8.44
CA SER A 233 19.65 4.28 -9.43
C SER A 233 21.15 4.35 -9.10
N GLU A 234 21.65 5.52 -8.68
CA GLU A 234 23.04 5.72 -8.24
C GLU A 234 23.42 4.86 -7.03
N ARG A 235 22.43 4.39 -6.26
CA ARG A 235 22.58 3.52 -5.09
C ARG A 235 22.41 2.03 -5.42
N GLY A 236 22.45 1.66 -6.70
CA GLY A 236 22.26 0.27 -7.13
C GLY A 236 20.79 -0.14 -7.25
N GLY A 237 19.91 0.82 -7.55
CA GLY A 237 18.47 0.59 -7.66
C GLY A 237 17.80 0.42 -6.29
N VAL A 238 16.54 -0.01 -6.30
CA VAL A 238 15.73 -0.10 -5.07
C VAL A 238 16.36 -1.01 -4.02
N LEU A 239 16.86 -2.18 -4.43
CA LEU A 239 17.46 -3.14 -3.50
C LEU A 239 18.78 -2.62 -2.90
N GLY A 240 19.67 -2.04 -3.71
CA GLY A 240 20.90 -1.44 -3.19
C GLY A 240 20.63 -0.21 -2.28
N ALA A 241 19.62 0.59 -2.62
CA ALA A 241 19.15 1.66 -1.75
C ALA A 241 18.60 1.13 -0.42
N MET A 242 17.89 0.00 -0.42
CA MET A 242 17.39 -0.66 0.79
C MET A 242 18.53 -1.23 1.65
N GLU A 243 19.59 -1.77 1.06
CA GLU A 243 20.77 -2.26 1.80
C GLU A 243 21.44 -1.16 2.62
N THR A 244 21.44 0.08 2.11
CA THR A 244 21.96 1.26 2.81
C THR A 244 20.92 1.98 3.68
N GLY A 245 19.68 1.49 3.71
CA GLY A 245 18.58 2.10 4.45
C GLY A 245 18.11 3.45 3.89
N TYR A 246 18.39 3.78 2.63
CA TYR A 246 18.14 5.09 2.04
C TYR A 246 16.68 5.52 2.15
N GLN A 247 15.75 4.68 1.66
CA GLN A 247 14.32 5.00 1.68
C GLN A 247 13.83 5.17 3.12
N ARG A 248 14.19 4.23 4.01
CA ARG A 248 13.80 4.27 5.42
C ARG A 248 14.33 5.53 6.12
N GLY A 249 15.59 5.88 5.92
CA GLY A 249 16.20 7.08 6.47
C GLY A 249 15.49 8.34 6.00
N ARG A 250 15.23 8.45 4.69
CA ARG A 250 14.52 9.60 4.11
C ARG A 250 13.08 9.73 4.62
N ILE A 251 12.35 8.62 4.74
CA ILE A 251 11.00 8.60 5.33
C ILE A 251 11.05 9.12 6.78
N GLN A 252 12.03 8.71 7.57
CA GLN A 252 12.19 9.15 8.95
C GLN A 252 12.56 10.63 9.07
N GLU A 253 13.44 11.13 8.20
CA GLU A 253 13.80 12.54 8.12
C GLU A 253 12.58 13.41 7.80
N GLU A 254 11.80 13.04 6.78
CA GLU A 254 10.57 13.74 6.39
C GLU A 254 9.50 13.67 7.50
N SER A 255 9.39 12.52 8.18
CA SER A 255 8.50 12.34 9.31
C SER A 255 8.86 13.27 10.47
N MET A 256 10.16 13.34 10.82
CA MET A 256 10.66 14.19 11.89
C MET A 256 10.47 15.66 11.56
N HIS A 257 10.70 16.06 10.30
CA HIS A 257 10.46 17.41 9.84
C HIS A 257 8.98 17.81 10.01
N TYR A 258 8.05 16.96 9.56
CA TYR A 258 6.61 17.20 9.74
C TYR A 258 6.23 17.33 11.22
N GLU A 259 6.67 16.41 12.08
CA GLU A 259 6.34 16.48 13.52
C GLU A 259 6.94 17.73 14.18
N MET A 260 8.14 18.14 13.77
CA MET A 260 8.74 19.39 14.26
C MET A 260 7.87 20.60 13.90
N LEU A 261 7.47 20.75 12.63
CA LEU A 261 6.61 21.86 12.19
C LEU A 261 5.24 21.86 12.87
N LYS A 262 4.67 20.67 13.09
CA LYS A 262 3.42 20.48 13.84
C LYS A 262 3.58 20.93 15.30
N HIS A 263 4.67 20.57 15.95
CA HIS A 263 4.93 20.93 17.34
C HIS A 263 5.29 22.41 17.52
N THR A 264 6.07 22.99 16.61
CA THR A 264 6.43 24.42 16.66
C THR A 264 5.25 25.32 16.29
N GLY A 265 4.27 24.79 15.53
CA GLY A 265 3.10 25.52 15.05
C GLY A 265 3.32 26.21 13.70
N GLU A 266 4.49 26.03 13.09
CA GLU A 266 4.78 26.53 11.73
C GLU A 266 3.88 25.87 10.68
N LEU A 267 3.52 24.60 10.89
CA LEU A 267 2.46 23.94 10.14
C LEU A 267 1.12 24.04 10.90
N PRO A 268 0.17 24.87 10.46
CA PRO A 268 -1.09 25.05 11.18
C PRO A 268 -2.00 23.81 11.06
N LEU A 269 -2.35 23.23 12.20
CA LEU A 269 -3.30 22.13 12.32
C LEU A 269 -4.50 22.56 13.18
N ILE A 270 -5.62 22.81 12.50
CA ILE A 270 -6.87 23.29 13.10
C ILE A 270 -7.40 22.26 14.11
N GLY A 271 -7.64 22.71 15.34
CA GLY A 271 -8.07 21.86 16.46
C GLY A 271 -6.92 21.21 17.23
N VAL A 272 -5.68 21.33 16.76
CA VAL A 272 -4.49 20.72 17.38
C VAL A 272 -3.56 21.77 17.95
N ASN A 273 -2.81 22.49 17.10
CA ASN A 273 -1.84 23.51 17.52
C ASN A 273 -2.38 24.95 17.38
N THR A 274 -3.47 25.12 16.61
CA THR A 274 -4.20 26.39 16.46
C THR A 274 -5.70 26.13 16.43
N PHE A 275 -6.51 27.15 16.75
CA PHE A 275 -7.98 27.03 16.87
C PHE A 275 -8.41 25.87 17.80
N ARG A 276 -7.85 25.83 19.00
CA ARG A 276 -8.16 24.79 20.01
C ARG A 276 -9.51 25.06 20.68
N ASN A 277 -10.15 24.00 21.17
CA ASN A 277 -11.41 24.11 21.91
C ASN A 277 -11.25 24.98 23.17
N PRO A 278 -12.03 26.07 23.33
CA PRO A 278 -11.97 26.90 24.53
C PRO A 278 -12.35 26.17 25.83
N LYS A 279 -13.10 25.07 25.73
CA LYS A 279 -13.54 24.25 26.87
C LYS A 279 -12.53 23.14 27.24
N GLY A 280 -11.39 23.08 26.57
CA GLY A 280 -10.44 21.96 26.68
C GLY A 280 -10.83 20.80 25.77
N GLU A 281 -9.98 19.77 25.70
CA GLU A 281 -10.25 18.56 24.90
C GLU A 281 -11.22 17.66 25.68
N PRO A 282 -12.51 17.55 25.28
CA PRO A 282 -13.38 16.59 25.91
C PRO A 282 -12.87 15.20 25.53
N VAL A 283 -12.31 14.47 26.49
CA VAL A 283 -12.18 13.01 26.37
C VAL A 283 -13.62 12.50 26.29
N PRO A 284 -14.05 11.87 25.19
CA PRO A 284 -15.42 11.38 25.11
C PRO A 284 -15.65 10.40 26.26
N GLU A 285 -16.74 10.57 27.03
CA GLU A 285 -17.01 9.76 28.23
C GLU A 285 -17.03 8.25 27.92
N HIS A 286 -17.38 7.89 26.68
CA HIS A 286 -17.27 6.54 26.14
C HIS A 286 -17.04 6.60 24.63
N ILE A 287 -15.99 5.94 24.14
CA ILE A 287 -15.81 5.61 22.73
C ILE A 287 -15.92 4.11 22.65
N GLU A 288 -16.87 3.61 21.86
CA GLU A 288 -17.00 2.19 21.61
C GLU A 288 -15.73 1.71 20.87
N LEU A 289 -14.95 0.86 21.52
CA LEU A 289 -13.74 0.31 20.92
C LEU A 289 -14.07 -1.04 20.29
N ALA A 290 -13.88 -1.16 18.99
CA ALA A 290 -13.95 -2.44 18.32
C ALA A 290 -12.79 -3.35 18.79
N ARG A 291 -13.10 -4.37 19.58
CA ARG A 291 -12.13 -5.36 20.09
C ARG A 291 -12.70 -6.77 19.99
N SER A 292 -11.83 -7.75 19.82
CA SER A 292 -12.24 -9.15 19.84
C SER A 292 -12.64 -9.62 21.23
N THR A 293 -13.67 -10.45 21.28
CA THR A 293 -14.18 -11.07 22.52
C THR A 293 -13.34 -12.28 22.91
N ASP A 294 -13.42 -12.70 24.18
CA ASP A 294 -12.73 -13.91 24.62
C ASP A 294 -13.33 -15.18 24.02
N GLU A 295 -14.64 -15.19 23.74
CA GLU A 295 -15.32 -16.29 23.05
C GLU A 295 -14.80 -16.45 21.60
N GLU A 296 -14.59 -15.35 20.88
CA GLU A 296 -13.98 -15.39 19.55
C GLU A 296 -12.56 -15.96 19.58
N LYS A 297 -11.74 -15.57 20.57
CA LYS A 297 -10.39 -16.12 20.74
C LYS A 297 -10.44 -17.62 21.01
N GLN A 298 -11.28 -18.06 21.95
CA GLN A 298 -11.43 -19.49 22.25
C GLN A 298 -11.94 -20.27 21.04
N SER A 299 -12.92 -19.73 20.29
CA SER A 299 -13.42 -20.33 19.06
C SER A 299 -12.31 -20.53 18.02
N GLN A 300 -11.44 -19.54 17.83
CA GLN A 300 -10.30 -19.65 16.92
C GLN A 300 -9.29 -20.72 17.37
N LEU A 301 -9.03 -20.83 18.67
CA LEU A 301 -8.14 -21.88 19.23
C LEU A 301 -8.73 -23.28 19.03
N THR A 302 -10.01 -23.47 19.33
CA THR A 302 -10.70 -24.75 19.11
C THR A 302 -10.68 -25.14 17.64
N ARG A 303 -11.03 -24.23 16.73
CA ARG A 303 -11.03 -24.48 15.28
C ARG A 303 -9.64 -24.85 14.76
N LEU A 304 -8.60 -24.22 15.29
CA LEU A 304 -7.20 -24.52 14.94
C LEU A 304 -6.81 -25.94 15.41
N ALA A 305 -7.10 -26.29 16.67
CA ALA A 305 -6.82 -27.61 17.22
C ALA A 305 -7.57 -28.72 16.46
N ASP A 306 -8.83 -28.48 16.11
CA ASP A 306 -9.64 -29.41 15.31
C ASP A 306 -9.06 -29.60 13.90
N PHE A 307 -8.62 -28.52 13.25
CA PHE A 307 -7.98 -28.58 11.94
C PHE A 307 -6.67 -29.37 11.99
N HIS A 308 -5.83 -29.12 13.00
CA HIS A 308 -4.60 -29.89 13.22
C HIS A 308 -4.88 -31.37 13.45
N THR A 309 -5.89 -31.70 14.26
CA THR A 309 -6.28 -33.08 14.52
C THR A 309 -6.75 -33.78 13.26
N ARG A 310 -7.58 -33.10 12.45
CA ARG A 310 -8.14 -33.67 11.20
C ARG A 310 -7.06 -34.03 10.17
N HIS A 311 -6.01 -33.22 10.08
CA HIS A 311 -4.95 -33.37 9.07
C HIS A 311 -3.62 -33.86 9.65
N ALA A 312 -3.62 -34.41 10.87
CA ALA A 312 -2.42 -34.82 11.58
C ALA A 312 -1.56 -35.83 10.80
N ALA A 313 -2.19 -36.71 10.00
CA ALA A 313 -1.49 -37.70 9.18
C ALA A 313 -0.87 -37.13 7.90
N GLU A 314 -1.45 -36.06 7.34
CA GLU A 314 -1.07 -35.50 6.04
C GLU A 314 -0.09 -34.33 6.17
N ALA A 315 -0.25 -33.52 7.22
CA ALA A 315 0.48 -32.27 7.39
C ALA A 315 2.01 -32.43 7.38
N PRO A 316 2.64 -33.40 8.07
CA PRO A 316 4.09 -33.53 8.09
C PRO A 316 4.69 -33.78 6.70
N ALA A 317 4.07 -34.65 5.90
CA ALA A 317 4.53 -34.95 4.54
C ALA A 317 4.37 -33.75 3.60
N MET A 318 3.28 -32.98 3.77
CA MET A 318 3.04 -31.78 2.99
C MET A 318 4.04 -30.66 3.30
N LEU A 319 4.36 -30.43 4.59
CA LEU A 319 5.37 -29.45 4.99
C LEU A 319 6.76 -29.82 4.46
N ALA A 320 7.12 -31.10 4.50
CA ALA A 320 8.38 -31.58 3.91
C ALA A 320 8.42 -31.36 2.39
N ARG A 321 7.31 -31.59 1.67
CA ARG A 321 7.20 -31.28 0.24
C ARG A 321 7.39 -29.78 -0.02
N LEU A 322 6.82 -28.92 0.81
CA LEU A 322 6.96 -27.46 0.70
C LEU A 322 8.42 -27.03 0.90
N GLN A 323 9.09 -27.54 1.92
CA GLN A 323 10.51 -27.28 2.17
C GLN A 323 11.38 -27.76 1.01
N GLN A 324 11.11 -28.96 0.51
CA GLN A 324 11.84 -29.53 -0.63
C GLN A 324 11.67 -28.68 -1.90
N ALA A 325 10.48 -28.10 -2.13
CA ALA A 325 10.26 -27.20 -3.25
C ALA A 325 11.11 -25.92 -3.16
N VAL A 326 11.35 -25.40 -1.96
CA VAL A 326 12.31 -24.29 -1.75
C VAL A 326 13.73 -24.74 -2.05
N ILE A 327 14.17 -25.87 -1.50
CA ILE A 327 15.54 -26.40 -1.66
C ILE A 327 15.86 -26.69 -3.14
N GLU A 328 14.91 -27.26 -3.87
CA GLU A 328 15.03 -27.58 -5.29
C GLU A 328 14.77 -26.38 -6.21
N ASN A 329 14.53 -25.19 -5.63
CA ASN A 329 14.19 -23.96 -6.34
C ASN A 329 13.00 -24.12 -7.32
N ARG A 330 12.00 -24.91 -6.93
CA ARG A 330 10.72 -25.05 -7.64
C ARG A 330 9.76 -23.92 -7.28
N ASN A 331 8.65 -23.82 -8.00
CA ASN A 331 7.59 -22.86 -7.70
C ASN A 331 6.94 -23.19 -6.34
N VAL A 332 7.12 -22.30 -5.36
CA VAL A 332 6.64 -22.48 -3.98
C VAL A 332 5.13 -22.28 -3.91
N PHE A 333 4.60 -21.34 -4.69
CA PHE A 333 3.17 -21.03 -4.67
C PHE A 333 2.31 -22.18 -5.19
N GLU A 334 2.78 -22.91 -6.19
CA GLU A 334 2.13 -24.13 -6.66
C GLU A 334 1.95 -25.16 -5.54
N VAL A 335 2.97 -25.35 -4.69
CA VAL A 335 2.87 -26.26 -3.54
C VAL A 335 1.98 -25.67 -2.43
N LEU A 336 1.97 -24.34 -2.25
CA LEU A 336 1.09 -23.68 -1.29
C LEU A 336 -0.40 -23.90 -1.59
N MET A 337 -0.79 -24.03 -2.86
CA MET A 337 -2.18 -24.33 -3.24
C MET A 337 -2.67 -25.68 -2.69
N ASP A 338 -1.77 -26.63 -2.49
CA ASP A 338 -2.05 -27.90 -1.82
C ASP A 338 -1.85 -27.77 -0.30
N ALA A 339 -0.78 -27.10 0.14
CA ALA A 339 -0.39 -27.05 1.54
C ALA A 339 -1.46 -26.44 2.45
N VAL A 340 -2.13 -25.36 2.00
CA VAL A 340 -3.18 -24.70 2.79
C VAL A 340 -4.41 -25.57 3.06
N ARG A 341 -4.55 -26.71 2.37
CA ARG A 341 -5.67 -27.64 2.59
C ARG A 341 -5.47 -28.52 3.82
N VAL A 342 -4.23 -28.72 4.25
CA VAL A 342 -3.86 -29.66 5.32
C VAL A 342 -2.92 -29.06 6.37
N CYS A 343 -2.35 -27.87 6.12
CA CYS A 343 -1.46 -27.16 7.02
C CYS A 343 -2.01 -25.79 7.39
N SER A 344 -1.88 -25.39 8.64
CA SER A 344 -2.26 -24.04 9.10
C SER A 344 -1.22 -23.00 8.68
N LEU A 345 -1.61 -21.71 8.75
CA LEU A 345 -0.71 -20.59 8.48
C LEU A 345 0.59 -20.68 9.29
N GLY A 346 0.49 -20.93 10.60
CA GLY A 346 1.66 -21.06 11.48
C GLY A 346 2.56 -22.24 11.13
N GLN A 347 1.99 -23.39 10.72
CA GLN A 347 2.77 -24.56 10.30
C GLN A 347 3.55 -24.28 9.01
N ILE A 348 2.89 -23.66 8.02
CA ILE A 348 3.51 -23.28 6.74
C ILE A 348 4.63 -22.27 6.97
N THR A 349 4.36 -21.20 7.72
CA THR A 349 5.35 -20.17 8.03
C THR A 349 6.55 -20.74 8.79
N GLY A 350 6.30 -21.59 9.80
CA GLY A 350 7.37 -22.26 10.55
C GLY A 350 8.26 -23.13 9.65
N ALA A 351 7.65 -23.94 8.78
CA ALA A 351 8.41 -24.78 7.84
C ALA A 351 9.24 -23.94 6.85
N LEU A 352 8.70 -22.82 6.37
CA LEU A 352 9.42 -21.90 5.47
C LEU A 352 10.54 -21.12 6.19
N PHE A 353 10.46 -20.86 7.50
CA PHE A 353 11.56 -20.25 8.23
C PHE A 353 12.82 -21.11 8.22
N GLU A 354 12.69 -22.44 8.20
CA GLU A 354 13.81 -23.37 8.19
C GLU A 354 14.59 -23.36 6.86
N VAL A 355 13.95 -22.95 5.74
CA VAL A 355 14.54 -23.01 4.40
C VAL A 355 14.64 -21.67 3.65
N GLY A 356 13.79 -20.69 3.98
CA GLY A 356 13.73 -19.36 3.37
C GLY A 356 14.34 -18.24 4.24
N GLY A 357 14.67 -18.56 5.49
CA GLY A 357 15.24 -17.63 6.46
C GLY A 357 14.22 -16.64 7.03
N GLN A 358 14.53 -16.09 8.20
CA GLN A 358 13.74 -15.04 8.85
C GLN A 358 14.24 -13.65 8.44
N TYR A 359 13.32 -12.69 8.39
CA TYR A 359 13.68 -11.29 8.19
C TYR A 359 14.63 -10.82 9.30
N ARG A 360 15.72 -10.16 8.90
CA ARG A 360 16.60 -9.43 9.83
C ARG A 360 16.33 -7.95 9.63
N ARG A 361 15.95 -7.26 10.71
CA ARG A 361 15.87 -5.80 10.70
C ARG A 361 17.25 -5.23 10.39
N SER A 362 17.37 -4.55 9.26
CA SER A 362 18.43 -3.56 9.07
C SER A 362 18.26 -2.48 10.15
N MET A 363 19.29 -2.25 10.95
CA MET A 363 19.34 -1.12 11.89
C MET A 363 19.83 0.12 11.17
#